data_AF-A0A920G2U8-F1
#
_entry.id   AF-A0A920G2U8-F1
#
_cell.length_a   1.000
_cell.length_b   1.000
_cell.length_c   1.000
_cell.angle_alpha   90.00
_cell.angle_beta   90.00
_cell.angle_gamma   90.00
#
_symmetry.space_group_name_H-M   'P 1'
#
loop_
_entity.id
_entity.type
_entity.pdbx_description
1 polymer ?
#
loop_
_entity_poly.entity_id
_entity_poly.type
_entity_poly.pdbx_seq_one_letter_code
_entity_poly.pdbx_strand_id
1 'polypeptide(L)' 'MGVLSIELFDEGGKLRVNELAPRVHNSGHWSQNAGVTSQFTNHIRAITDTRPGATDPGRSQAWSICSGEHPLMNCSRRRT' A
#
# COMPACT_ATOMS: atom_id res chain seq x y z
N MET A 1 -5.60 -8.97 15.15
CA MET A 1 -5.03 -7.62 14.98
C MET A 1 -4.25 -7.57 13.67
N GLY A 2 -4.17 -6.43 12.98
CA GLY A 2 -3.51 -6.36 11.67
C GLY A 2 -3.75 -5.05 10.93
N VAL A 3 -3.24 -4.95 9.71
CA VAL A 3 -3.53 -3.84 8.78
C VAL A 3 -4.94 -3.97 8.22
N LEU A 4 -5.69 -2.86 8.25
CA LEU A 4 -6.96 -2.65 7.56
C LEU A 4 -6.75 -1.63 6.44
N SER A 5 -7.25 -1.92 5.25
CA SER A 5 -7.27 -0.99 4.14
C SER A 5 -8.69 -0.52 3.89
N ILE A 6 -8.84 0.79 3.67
CA ILE A 6 -10.12 1.45 3.43
C ILE A 6 -9.99 2.23 2.13
N GLU A 7 -10.85 1.93 1.17
CA GLU A 7 -10.98 2.73 -0.04
C GLU A 7 -12.09 3.76 0.13
N LEU A 8 -11.84 4.99 -0.33
CA LEU A 8 -12.74 6.12 -0.18
C LEU A 8 -13.00 6.75 -1.54
N PHE A 9 -14.24 7.16 -1.78
CA PHE A 9 -14.55 8.15 -2.80
C PHE A 9 -14.48 9.56 -2.19
N ASP A 10 -13.93 10.50 -2.95
CA ASP A 10 -14.00 11.93 -2.66
C ASP A 10 -15.05 12.58 -3.56
N GLU A 11 -16.19 12.94 -2.96
CA GLU A 11 -17.30 13.63 -3.62
C GLU A 11 -17.29 15.12 -3.24
N GLY A 12 -16.29 15.85 -3.73
CA GLY A 12 -16.19 17.31 -3.51
C GLY A 12 -15.90 17.67 -2.05
N GLY A 13 -14.94 16.99 -1.43
CA GLY A 13 -14.55 17.14 -0.03
C GLY A 13 -15.35 16.28 0.95
N LYS A 14 -16.31 15.48 0.45
CA LYS A 14 -17.04 14.50 1.25
C LYS A 14 -16.48 13.11 1.00
N LEU A 15 -15.91 12.51 2.04
CA LEU A 15 -15.38 11.15 1.98
C LEU A 15 -16.48 10.13 2.22
N ARG A 16 -16.68 9.21 1.27
CA ARG A 16 -17.56 8.05 1.43
C ARG A 16 -16.74 6.76 1.38
N VAL A 17 -17.04 5.83 2.28
CA VAL A 17 -16.42 4.50 2.27
C VAL A 17 -16.91 3.75 1.03
N ASN A 18 -15.96 3.29 0.22
CA ASN A 18 -16.19 2.40 -0.91
C ASN A 18 -16.05 0.94 -0.49
N GLU A 19 -14.84 0.55 -0.06
CA GLU A 19 -14.51 -0.84 0.26
C GLU A 19 -13.67 -0.94 1.53
N LEU A 20 -13.83 -2.05 2.27
CA LEU A 20 -13.00 -2.45 3.40
C LEU A 20 -12.30 -3.76 3.09
N ALA A 21 -10.98 -3.77 3.19
CA ALA A 21 -10.17 -4.98 3.09
C ALA A 21 -9.41 -5.21 4.41
N PRO A 22 -9.83 -6.17 5.26
CA PRO A 22 -9.19 -6.46 6.56
C PRO A 22 -7.89 -7.25 6.39
N ARG A 23 -7.02 -6.78 5.51
CA ARG A 23 -5.73 -7.34 5.13
C ARG A 23 -4.85 -6.24 4.54
N VAL A 24 -3.59 -6.58 4.29
CA VAL A 24 -2.73 -5.79 3.40
C VAL A 24 -3.36 -5.69 2.01
N HIS A 25 -3.15 -4.55 1.35
CA HIS A 25 -3.85 -4.22 0.11
C HIS A 25 -2.90 -3.74 -0.98
N ASN A 26 -3.28 -3.96 -2.24
CA ASN A 26 -2.42 -3.67 -3.39
C ASN A 26 -2.01 -2.19 -3.45
N SER A 27 -2.94 -1.28 -3.15
CA SER A 27 -2.68 0.16 -3.09
C SER A 27 -1.60 0.56 -2.08
N GLY A 28 -1.27 -0.30 -1.10
CA GLY A 28 -0.18 -0.09 -0.14
C GLY A 28 1.19 -0.64 -0.56
N HIS A 29 1.32 -1.28 -1.73
CA HIS A 29 2.58 -1.96 -2.11
C HIS A 29 3.78 -1.02 -2.28
N TRP A 30 3.53 0.26 -2.58
CA TRP A 30 4.58 1.28 -2.63
C TRP A 30 5.38 1.37 -1.32
N SER A 31 4.75 1.08 -0.17
CA SER A 31 5.36 1.17 1.17
C SER A 31 6.54 0.22 1.36
N GLN A 32 6.65 -0.86 0.59
CA GLN A 32 7.82 -1.76 0.62
C GLN A 32 9.11 -1.05 0.21
N ASN A 33 9.00 -0.11 -0.72
CA ASN A 33 10.14 0.58 -1.28
C ASN A 33 10.30 1.97 -0.67
N ALA A 34 9.21 2.67 -0.36
CA ALA A 34 9.24 4.06 0.10
C ALA A 34 8.95 4.27 1.58
N GLY A 35 8.28 3.35 2.27
CA GLY A 35 7.95 3.53 3.69
C GLY A 35 9.14 3.20 4.57
N VAL A 36 9.29 3.91 5.70
CA VAL A 36 10.22 3.50 6.76
C VAL A 36 9.88 2.08 7.26
N THR A 37 8.59 1.76 7.36
CA THR A 37 8.10 0.39 7.63
C THR A 37 7.01 0.03 6.62
N SER A 38 7.11 -1.16 6.00
CA SER A 38 6.13 -1.62 5.01
C SER A 38 4.79 -2.03 5.66
N GLN A 39 3.70 -1.99 4.90
CA GLN A 39 2.40 -2.51 5.36
C GLN A 39 2.48 -3.99 5.78
N PHE A 40 3.32 -4.79 5.13
CA PHE A 40 3.52 -6.21 5.47
C PHE A 40 4.22 -6.34 6.82
N THR A 41 5.28 -5.57 7.04
CA THR A 41 6.01 -5.55 8.30
C THR A 41 5.11 -5.10 9.44
N ASN A 42 4.30 -4.05 9.24
CA ASN A 42 3.35 -3.59 10.25
C ASN A 42 2.20 -4.57 10.47
N HIS A 43 1.73 -5.27 9.44
CA HIS A 43 0.75 -6.34 9.59
C HIS A 43 1.29 -7.47 10.48
N ILE A 44 2.53 -7.94 10.23
CA ILE A 44 3.19 -8.95 11.06
C ILE A 44 3.39 -8.46 12.50
N ARG A 45 3.93 -7.24 12.69
CA ARG A 45 4.11 -6.69 14.04
C ARG A 45 2.80 -6.61 14.82
N ALA A 46 1.70 -6.26 14.15
CA ALA A 46 0.39 -6.20 14.77
C ALA A 46 -0.17 -7.59 15.15
N ILE A 47 0.09 -8.65 14.39
CA ILE A 47 -0.34 -10.02 14.77
C ILE A 47 0.56 -10.63 15.86
N THR A 48 1.81 -10.17 16.00
CA THR A 48 2.76 -10.65 17.01
C THR A 48 2.85 -9.72 18.23
N ASP A 49 1.83 -8.88 18.46
CA ASP A 49 1.75 -7.91 19.56
C ASP A 49 3.01 -7.05 19.75
N THR A 50 3.70 -6.79 18.64
CA THR A 50 4.89 -5.95 18.58
C THR A 50 4.50 -4.53 18.19
N ARG A 51 5.20 -3.53 18.73
CA ARG A 51 4.94 -2.12 18.42
C ARG A 51 5.01 -1.86 16.90
N PRO A 52 4.00 -1.22 16.30
CA PRO A 52 4.06 -0.78 14.90
C PRO A 52 5.28 0.13 14.64
N GLY A 53 5.91 -0.04 13.49
CA GLY A 53 6.98 0.83 13.03
C GLY A 53 6.45 2.15 12.44
N ALA A 54 7.34 3.13 12.31
CA ALA A 54 7.03 4.43 11.71
C ALA A 54 6.53 4.27 10.26
N THR A 55 5.55 5.09 9.90
CA THR A 55 4.83 5.04 8.61
C THR A 55 5.22 6.17 7.66
N ASP A 56 6.19 7.00 8.06
CA ASP A 56 6.67 8.10 7.23
C ASP A 56 7.24 7.58 5.89
N PRO A 57 6.92 8.23 4.76
CA PRO A 57 7.56 7.94 3.50
C PRO A 57 8.98 8.52 3.49
N GLY A 58 9.98 7.70 3.22
CA GLY A 58 11.37 8.12 2.99
C GLY A 58 11.60 8.77 1.62
N ARG A 59 10.69 8.59 0.66
CA ARG A 59 10.67 9.28 -0.64
C ARG A 59 9.31 9.16 -1.33
N SER A 60 9.05 10.04 -2.30
CA SER A 60 7.91 9.89 -3.22
C SER A 60 8.12 8.70 -4.15
N GLN A 61 7.08 7.87 -4.33
CA GLN A 61 7.14 6.68 -5.20
C GLN A 61 5.80 6.46 -5.92
N ALA A 62 5.88 6.13 -7.22
CA ALA A 62 4.77 5.59 -7.99
C ALA A 62 4.80 4.05 -7.97
N TRP A 63 3.62 3.42 -7.90
CA TRP A 63 3.45 1.97 -7.99
C TRP A 63 2.53 1.65 -9.16
N SER A 64 2.95 0.68 -9.98
CA SER A 64 2.17 0.19 -11.12
C SER A 64 2.00 -1.32 -11.00
N ILE A 65 0.78 -1.80 -11.26
CA ILE A 65 0.48 -3.22 -11.36
C ILE A 65 0.89 -3.66 -12.77
N CYS A 66 1.67 -4.74 -12.88
CA CYS A 66 1.95 -5.35 -14.17
C CYS A 66 0.88 -6.44 -14.42
N SER A 67 -0.19 -6.12 -15.13
CA SER A 67 -1.23 -7.09 -15.54
C SER A 67 -0.84 -7.76 -16.85
N GLY A 68 -1.05 -9.08 -16.98
CA GLY A 68 -0.56 -9.93 -18.07
C GLY A 68 -1.12 -9.66 -19.48
N GLU A 69 -1.78 -8.52 -19.70
CA GLU A 69 -2.46 -8.17 -20.95
C GLU A 69 -1.60 -7.35 -21.92
N HIS A 70 -0.34 -7.04 -21.57
CA HIS A 70 0.58 -6.30 -22.43
C HIS A 70 1.65 -7.20 -23.08
N PRO A 71 1.80 -7.21 -24.43
CA PRO A 71 2.74 -8.07 -25.16
C PRO A 71 4.23 -7.71 -24.97
N LEU A 72 4.53 -6.68 -24.18
CA LEU A 72 5.90 -6.29 -23.82
C LEU A 72 6.02 -6.31 -22.30
N MET A 73 6.15 -7.52 -21.76
CA MET A 73 6.38 -7.75 -20.33
C MET A 73 7.82 -7.36 -19.97
N ASN A 74 8.09 -6.05 -19.95
CA ASN A 74 9.30 -5.48 -19.38
C ASN A 74 8.91 -4.25 -18.56
N CYS A 75 8.26 -4.53 -17.43
CA CYS A 75 7.90 -3.57 -16.39
C CYS A 75 9.22 -3.13 -15.69
N SER A 76 10.08 -2.42 -16.42
CA SER A 76 11.34 -1.92 -15.89
C SER A 76 11.02 -0.88 -14.81
N ARG A 77 11.67 -1.05 -13.65
CA ARG A 77 11.62 -0.14 -12.50
C ARG A 77 11.88 1.29 -12.97
N ARG A 78 10.84 2.08 -13.27
CA ARG A 78 10.99 3.54 -13.39
C ARG A 78 11.21 4.10 -12.00
N ARG A 79 12.48 4.26 -11.65
CA ARG A 79 12.91 5.27 -10.69
C ARG A 79 12.61 6.63 -11.34
N THR A 80 11.58 7.31 -10.84
CA THR A 80 11.51 8.78 -10.93
C THR A 80 12.60 9.36 -10.05
#